data_AF-A0A0B5FVC4-F1
#
_entry.id   AF-A0A0B5FVC4-F1
#
_cell.length_a   1.000
_cell.length_b   1.000
_cell.length_c   1.000
_cell.angle_alpha   90.00
_cell.angle_beta   90.00
_cell.angle_gamma   90.00
#
_symmetry.space_group_name_H-M   'P 1'
#
loop_
_entity.id
_entity.type
_entity.pdbx_description
1 polymer ?
#
loop_
_entity_poly.entity_id
_entity_poly.type
_entity_poly.pdbx_seq_one_letter_code
_entity_poly.pdbx_strand_id
1 'polypeptide(L)'
;MRACLIKIIPLVLLLLSAAFAAGAQDPLSEQDMQWIEKSLSIMSDAQKQQQILGDLDLKSPTVSEKDKQIARKMWEKSKKIAEESLGEDVLSQSLDVEIGKKVIVFFTLGKKVRNKEKIKELVRSLSESEHNVIFALSGLPDGTRRINDAIRIMAELTQEIESAPAVYLDPMRYKKYRVENAPTLMLEEHDQAVAWVEGVTDPQWIMKKIEQGETGFLGTHGPIEPVAEKNLMDEIASRLKQIDWDQKKKEVRQRYWKRYQFTDLPTAQKPRAYAFKPLYEAQQDITDDKGNIIVKKGTRINPMEVMPPTFALIVFNGSEPKQVEAAIKMGHLYGQKYRTKFITTTIPRDNGWKAYQSLEEKIGHPVYLLQDHLAQTFHLQNVPAAVSAEGQQFVVREYPPETDLLP
;
A
#
# COMPACT_ATOMS: atom_id res chain seq x y z
N MET A 1 14.18 -8.84 13.18
CA MET A 1 12.99 -8.00 13.48
C MET A 1 13.19 -6.51 13.17
N ARG A 2 14.37 -5.90 13.41
CA ARG A 2 14.69 -4.51 13.01
C ARG A 2 14.44 -4.21 11.51
N ALA A 3 14.71 -5.18 10.62
CA ALA A 3 14.43 -5.08 9.19
C ALA A 3 12.93 -4.96 8.81
N CYS A 4 12.00 -5.30 9.72
CA CYS A 4 10.56 -5.23 9.45
C CYS A 4 10.01 -3.82 9.70
N LEU A 5 10.45 -3.15 10.79
CA LEU A 5 10.08 -1.75 11.06
C LEU A 5 10.64 -0.78 9.99
N ILE A 6 11.87 -1.04 9.52
CA ILE A 6 12.52 -0.26 8.45
C ILE A 6 11.73 -0.32 7.13
N LYS A 7 10.95 -1.38 6.88
CA LYS A 7 10.12 -1.53 5.67
C LYS A 7 8.66 -1.05 5.85
N ILE A 8 8.13 -1.03 7.07
CA ILE A 8 6.75 -0.61 7.36
C ILE A 8 6.59 0.92 7.30
N ILE A 9 7.63 1.67 7.70
CA ILE A 9 7.60 3.13 7.74
C ILE A 9 7.59 3.79 6.35
N PRO A 10 8.46 3.42 5.38
CA PRO A 10 8.37 3.94 4.02
C PRO A 10 7.06 3.53 3.33
N LEU A 11 6.48 2.38 3.68
CA LEU A 11 5.18 1.93 3.18
C LEU A 11 4.04 2.87 3.61
N VAL A 12 4.03 3.25 4.89
CA VAL A 12 3.05 4.21 5.44
C VAL A 12 3.24 5.59 4.84
N LEU A 13 4.49 6.05 4.66
CA LEU A 13 4.82 7.31 3.99
C LEU A 13 4.33 7.34 2.53
N LEU A 14 4.57 6.24 1.79
CA LEU A 14 4.15 6.10 0.40
C LEU A 14 2.62 6.08 0.28
N LEU A 15 1.93 5.30 1.12
CA LEU A 15 0.47 5.23 1.14
C LEU A 15 -0.17 6.58 1.51
N LEU A 16 0.43 7.33 2.44
CA LEU A 16 -0.02 8.68 2.80
C LEU A 16 0.25 9.69 1.69
N SER A 17 1.38 9.58 0.99
CA SER A 17 1.71 10.43 -0.15
C SER A 17 0.80 10.15 -1.36
N ALA A 18 0.49 8.88 -1.64
CA ALA A 18 -0.47 8.46 -2.66
C ALA A 18 -1.89 8.97 -2.36
N ALA A 19 -2.33 8.91 -1.09
CA ALA A 19 -3.61 9.45 -0.66
C ALA A 19 -3.69 11.00 -0.70
N PHE A 20 -2.54 11.69 -0.71
CA PHE A 20 -2.45 13.15 -0.82
C PHE A 20 -2.22 13.64 -2.26
N ALA A 21 -1.54 12.85 -3.10
CA ALA A 21 -1.18 13.18 -4.49
C ALA A 21 -2.30 12.80 -5.46
N ALA A 22 -2.92 11.62 -5.29
CA ALA A 22 -4.16 11.29 -5.94
C ALA A 22 -5.28 11.92 -5.12
N GLY A 23 -5.99 12.92 -5.66
CA GLY A 23 -7.32 13.27 -5.18
C GLY A 23 -8.20 12.03 -5.29
N ALA A 24 -8.23 11.22 -4.23
CA ALA A 24 -8.50 9.78 -4.32
C ALA A 24 -9.81 9.46 -5.06
N GLN A 25 -9.66 8.91 -6.26
CA GLN A 25 -10.75 8.32 -7.04
C GLN A 25 -11.20 6.97 -6.45
N ASP A 26 -10.36 6.33 -5.62
CA ASP A 26 -10.72 5.15 -4.83
C ASP A 26 -10.83 5.50 -3.33
N PRO A 27 -12.01 5.36 -2.68
CA PRO A 27 -12.11 5.51 -1.24
C PRO A 27 -11.31 4.40 -0.54
N LEU A 28 -10.46 4.79 0.43
CA LEU A 28 -9.77 3.86 1.33
C LEU A 28 -10.77 2.84 1.90
N SER A 29 -10.47 1.56 1.75
CA SER A 29 -11.31 0.48 2.27
C SER A 29 -11.26 0.44 3.80
N GLU A 30 -12.23 -0.24 4.41
CA GLU A 30 -12.29 -0.40 5.86
C GLU A 30 -11.05 -1.14 6.42
N GLN A 31 -10.46 -2.03 5.60
CA GLN A 31 -9.19 -2.70 5.93
C GLN A 31 -8.00 -1.74 5.87
N ASP A 32 -7.97 -0.83 4.89
CA ASP A 32 -6.93 0.21 4.79
C ASP A 32 -6.97 1.14 6.01
N MET A 33 -8.18 1.49 6.46
CA MET A 33 -8.40 2.33 7.63
C MET A 33 -7.96 1.66 8.94
N GLN A 34 -8.30 0.38 9.13
CA GLN A 34 -7.84 -0.38 10.30
C GLN A 34 -6.31 -0.53 10.33
N TRP A 35 -5.67 -0.65 9.16
CA TRP A 35 -4.21 -0.72 9.08
C TRP A 35 -3.53 0.63 9.33
N ILE A 36 -4.11 1.74 8.87
CA ILE A 36 -3.64 3.09 9.20
C ILE A 36 -3.71 3.31 10.73
N GLU A 37 -4.82 2.95 11.37
CA GLU A 37 -4.98 3.05 12.83
C GLU A 37 -3.99 2.15 13.59
N LYS A 38 -3.82 0.90 13.15
CA LYS A 38 -2.88 -0.06 13.75
C LYS A 38 -1.42 0.35 13.53
N SER A 39 -1.08 0.90 12.38
CA SER A 39 0.27 1.41 12.10
C SER A 39 0.57 2.68 12.91
N LEU A 40 -0.42 3.57 13.07
CA LEU A 40 -0.36 4.74 13.95
C LEU A 40 -0.15 4.33 15.42
N SER A 41 -0.87 3.31 15.89
CA SER A 41 -0.70 2.80 17.25
C SER A 41 0.68 2.19 17.43
N ILE A 42 1.14 1.34 16.51
CA ILE A 42 2.49 0.73 16.54
C ILE A 42 3.59 1.81 16.50
N MET A 43 3.43 2.87 15.70
CA MET A 43 4.37 3.99 15.67
C MET A 43 4.36 4.75 17.00
N SER A 44 3.18 5.01 17.58
CA SER A 44 3.06 5.70 18.87
C SER A 44 3.58 4.86 20.04
N ASP A 45 3.41 3.54 19.98
CA ASP A 45 3.86 2.58 20.99
C ASP A 45 5.36 2.34 20.85
N ALA A 46 5.91 2.30 19.63
CA ALA A 46 7.35 2.30 19.38
C ALA A 46 8.00 3.60 19.88
N GLN A 47 7.33 4.74 19.71
CA GLN A 47 7.80 6.05 20.21
C GLN A 47 7.77 6.12 21.75
N LYS A 48 6.75 5.53 22.39
CA LYS A 48 6.70 5.35 23.86
C LYS A 48 7.75 4.35 24.37
N GLN A 49 7.96 3.23 23.68
CA GLN A 49 9.00 2.25 24.05
C GLN A 49 10.40 2.82 23.88
N GLN A 50 10.65 3.68 22.88
CA GLN A 50 11.91 4.39 22.72
C GLN A 50 12.17 5.41 23.83
N GLN A 51 11.13 5.86 24.52
CA GLN A 51 11.20 6.73 25.70
C GLN A 51 11.40 5.94 27.02
N ILE A 52 11.11 4.62 27.04
CA ILE A 52 11.23 3.73 28.20
C ILE A 52 12.46 2.80 28.10
N LEU A 53 13.21 2.82 26.98
CA LEU A 53 14.42 2.04 26.73
C LEU A 53 15.66 2.53 27.53
N GLY A 54 15.47 2.74 28.83
CA GLY A 54 16.52 2.86 29.84
C GLY A 54 16.54 1.68 30.83
N ASP A 55 15.46 0.90 30.93
CA ASP A 55 15.44 -0.30 31.77
C ASP A 55 14.40 -1.32 31.25
N LEU A 56 14.78 -2.59 31.32
CA LEU A 56 13.96 -3.81 31.20
C LEU A 56 13.71 -4.42 29.80
N ASP A 57 14.20 -5.66 29.71
CA ASP A 57 13.99 -6.69 28.71
C ASP A 57 12.49 -6.96 28.45
N LEU A 58 12.00 -6.61 27.25
CA LEU A 58 10.63 -6.92 26.83
C LEU A 58 10.62 -7.44 25.38
N LYS A 59 10.13 -8.68 25.24
CA LYS A 59 9.87 -9.36 23.96
C LYS A 59 9.02 -8.48 23.06
N SER A 60 9.57 -8.13 21.89
CA SER A 60 8.91 -7.38 20.83
C SER A 60 7.65 -8.10 20.29
N PRO A 61 6.59 -7.37 19.87
CA PRO A 61 5.39 -7.99 19.32
C PRO A 61 5.69 -8.75 18.02
N THR A 62 5.24 -10.01 17.95
CA THR A 62 5.40 -10.89 16.78
C THR A 62 4.40 -10.52 15.68
N VAL A 63 4.91 -10.04 14.54
CA VAL A 63 4.10 -9.77 13.33
C VAL A 63 3.86 -11.07 12.56
N SER A 64 2.60 -11.39 12.26
CA SER A 64 2.22 -12.64 11.58
C SER A 64 2.62 -12.65 10.09
N GLU A 65 2.84 -13.83 9.49
CA GLU A 65 3.17 -13.95 8.05
C GLU A 65 2.05 -13.44 7.13
N LYS A 66 0.79 -13.57 7.57
CA LYS A 66 -0.36 -13.04 6.84
C LYS A 66 -0.31 -11.51 6.77
N ASP A 67 0.09 -10.85 7.85
CA ASP A 67 0.27 -9.39 7.90
C ASP A 67 1.42 -8.93 6.99
N LYS A 68 2.50 -9.72 6.88
CA LYS A 68 3.63 -9.43 5.97
C LYS A 68 3.22 -9.54 4.50
N GLN A 69 2.39 -10.50 4.13
CA GLN A 69 1.90 -10.65 2.76
C GLN A 69 0.97 -9.50 2.33
N ILE A 70 0.11 -9.04 3.23
CA ILE A 70 -0.77 -7.89 3.00
C ILE A 70 0.06 -6.61 2.84
N ALA A 71 1.04 -6.39 3.71
CA ALA A 71 1.97 -5.26 3.61
C ALA A 71 2.75 -5.25 2.29
N ARG A 72 3.18 -6.42 1.78
CA ARG A 72 3.85 -6.54 0.47
C ARG A 72 2.92 -6.20 -0.69
N LYS A 73 1.68 -6.67 -0.68
CA LYS A 73 0.70 -6.33 -1.74
C LYS A 73 0.38 -4.83 -1.75
N MET A 74 0.26 -4.23 -0.57
CA MET A 74 0.05 -2.79 -0.44
C MET A 74 1.29 -1.99 -0.83
N TRP A 75 2.49 -2.50 -0.55
CA TRP A 75 3.77 -1.95 -1.02
C TRP A 75 3.82 -1.86 -2.54
N GLU A 76 3.53 -2.96 -3.23
CA GLU A 76 3.51 -2.96 -4.70
C GLU A 76 2.46 -1.99 -5.26
N LYS A 77 1.28 -1.93 -4.64
CA LYS A 77 0.21 -1.01 -5.07
C LYS A 77 0.58 0.45 -4.84
N SER A 78 1.16 0.79 -3.68
CA SER A 78 1.58 2.16 -3.38
C SER A 78 2.79 2.57 -4.22
N LYS A 79 3.76 1.66 -4.40
CA LYS A 79 4.92 1.85 -5.29
C LYS A 79 4.46 2.19 -6.69
N LYS A 80 3.51 1.45 -7.25
CA LYS A 80 2.93 1.73 -8.57
C LYS A 80 2.26 3.11 -8.66
N ILE A 81 1.49 3.51 -7.64
CA ILE A 81 0.86 4.84 -7.60
C ILE A 81 1.90 5.95 -7.49
N ALA A 82 2.98 5.71 -6.74
CA ALA A 82 4.08 6.64 -6.59
C ALA A 82 4.94 6.71 -7.88
N GLU A 83 5.15 5.60 -8.58
CA GLU A 83 5.82 5.54 -9.89
C GLU A 83 5.04 6.34 -10.94
N GLU A 84 3.70 6.21 -10.95
CA GLU A 84 2.81 7.00 -11.82
C GLU A 84 2.82 8.51 -11.49
N SER A 85 3.16 8.91 -10.26
CA SER A 85 3.07 10.30 -9.78
C SER A 85 4.41 11.03 -9.67
N LEU A 86 5.52 10.31 -9.45
CA LEU A 86 6.85 10.84 -9.15
C LEU A 86 7.94 10.39 -10.14
N GLY A 87 7.61 9.47 -11.06
CA GLY A 87 8.55 8.89 -12.02
C GLY A 87 9.35 7.71 -11.43
N GLU A 88 9.61 6.71 -12.25
CA GLU A 88 10.28 5.44 -11.88
C GLU A 88 11.70 5.66 -11.32
N ASP A 89 12.43 6.64 -11.89
CA ASP A 89 13.83 6.93 -11.56
C ASP A 89 14.04 7.52 -10.15
N VAL A 90 13.04 8.24 -9.62
CA VAL A 90 13.13 8.87 -8.29
C VAL A 90 12.90 7.83 -7.17
N LEU A 91 12.08 6.81 -7.45
CA LEU A 91 11.76 5.74 -6.51
C LEU A 91 12.84 4.67 -6.44
N SER A 92 13.44 4.29 -7.56
CA SER A 92 14.55 3.32 -7.61
C SER A 92 15.78 3.82 -6.83
N GLN A 93 16.15 5.09 -6.99
CA GLN A 93 17.25 5.73 -6.24
C GLN A 93 17.00 5.82 -4.73
N SER A 94 15.73 5.80 -4.30
CA SER A 94 15.34 5.85 -2.89
C SER A 94 15.38 4.48 -2.18
N LEU A 95 15.48 3.37 -2.93
CA LEU A 95 15.26 2.01 -2.44
C LEU A 95 16.46 1.07 -2.56
N ASP A 96 17.43 1.36 -3.43
CA ASP A 96 18.66 0.57 -3.53
C ASP A 96 19.66 0.95 -2.44
N VAL A 97 19.55 0.27 -1.31
CA VAL A 97 20.49 0.35 -0.20
C VAL A 97 21.48 -0.81 -0.34
N GLU A 98 22.52 -0.64 -1.15
CA GLU A 98 23.64 -1.59 -1.20
C GLU A 98 24.32 -1.71 0.18
N ILE A 99 24.71 -2.93 0.52
CA ILE A 99 25.36 -3.27 1.80
C ILE A 99 26.87 -3.00 1.61
N GLY A 100 27.33 -1.83 2.06
CA GLY A 100 28.73 -1.39 1.98
C GLY A 100 29.02 -0.22 2.93
N LYS A 101 30.30 0.19 2.99
CA LYS A 101 30.74 1.38 3.74
C LYS A 101 30.14 2.65 3.09
N LYS A 102 29.52 3.49 3.90
CA LYS A 102 28.81 4.70 3.44
C LYS A 102 29.29 5.91 4.20
N VAL A 103 29.59 6.98 3.46
CA VAL A 103 29.85 8.29 4.07
C VAL A 103 28.55 9.07 4.03
N ILE A 104 28.04 9.43 5.20
CA ILE A 104 26.79 10.17 5.36
C ILE A 104 27.13 11.59 5.81
N VAL A 105 26.63 12.56 5.06
CA VAL A 105 26.73 13.98 5.41
C VAL A 105 25.35 14.45 5.82
N PHE A 106 25.17 14.70 7.11
CA PHE A 106 23.96 15.31 7.67
C PHE A 106 24.04 16.83 7.48
N PHE A 107 23.02 17.40 6.85
CA PHE A 107 22.97 18.82 6.55
C PHE A 107 21.71 19.51 7.09
N THR A 108 21.72 20.84 7.07
CA THR A 108 20.57 21.70 7.41
C THR A 108 20.50 22.82 6.38
N LEU A 109 19.29 23.18 5.97
CA LEU A 109 19.00 24.27 5.04
C LEU A 109 18.79 25.61 5.77
N GLY A 110 18.71 25.57 7.10
CA GLY A 110 18.53 26.74 7.97
C GLY A 110 17.10 27.31 7.97
N LYS A 111 16.83 28.26 8.89
CA LYS A 111 15.49 28.86 9.10
C LYS A 111 14.95 29.70 7.92
N LYS A 112 15.84 30.11 7.03
CA LYS A 112 15.57 30.69 5.71
C LYS A 112 16.69 30.15 4.84
N VAL A 113 16.39 29.58 3.67
CA VAL A 113 17.37 29.01 2.73
C VAL A 113 18.30 30.11 2.20
N ARG A 114 19.18 30.63 3.06
CA ARG A 114 20.08 31.77 2.83
C ARG A 114 21.47 31.31 2.37
N ASN A 115 21.73 30.01 2.43
CA ASN A 115 23.03 29.40 2.13
C ASN A 115 22.97 28.51 0.87
N LYS A 116 22.12 28.82 -0.12
CA LYS A 116 21.97 28.01 -1.35
C LYS A 116 23.30 27.84 -2.07
N GLU A 117 24.09 28.91 -2.23
CA GLU A 117 25.40 28.85 -2.89
C GLU A 117 26.40 27.98 -2.11
N LYS A 118 26.43 28.10 -0.79
CA LYS A 118 27.33 27.31 0.08
C LYS A 118 26.98 25.82 0.03
N ILE A 119 25.69 25.49 0.00
CA ILE A 119 25.23 24.09 -0.14
C ILE A 119 25.56 23.57 -1.54
N LYS A 120 25.34 24.35 -2.60
CA LYS A 120 25.74 23.98 -3.97
C LYS A 120 27.24 23.70 -4.08
N GLU A 121 28.08 24.52 -3.45
CA GLU A 121 29.53 24.33 -3.42
C GLU A 121 29.94 23.04 -2.70
N LEU A 122 29.30 22.73 -1.57
CA LEU A 122 29.51 21.48 -0.83
C LEU A 122 29.05 20.24 -1.59
N VAL A 123 27.90 20.32 -2.26
CA VAL A 123 27.39 19.24 -3.11
C VAL A 123 28.35 19.01 -4.29
N ARG A 124 28.90 20.07 -4.88
CA ARG A 124 29.91 19.98 -5.95
C ARG A 124 31.22 19.36 -5.45
N SER A 125 31.78 19.82 -4.32
CA SER A 125 33.04 19.28 -3.80
C SER A 125 32.93 17.80 -3.42
N LEU A 126 31.74 17.36 -3.02
CA LEU A 126 31.45 15.97 -2.67
C LEU A 126 31.14 15.09 -3.89
N SER A 127 30.59 15.66 -4.98
CA SER A 127 30.43 14.94 -6.26
C SER A 127 31.75 14.54 -6.92
N GLU A 128 32.83 15.27 -6.63
CA GLU A 128 34.18 14.98 -7.14
C GLU A 128 34.90 13.89 -6.35
N SER A 129 34.31 13.38 -5.27
CA SER A 129 34.91 12.33 -4.44
C SER A 129 34.58 10.92 -4.94
N GLU A 130 35.55 10.00 -4.93
CA GLU A 130 35.35 8.58 -5.34
C GLU A 130 34.47 7.76 -4.36
N HIS A 131 33.94 8.39 -3.30
CA HIS A 131 33.25 7.69 -2.22
C HIS A 131 31.74 7.74 -2.41
N ASN A 132 31.04 6.69 -1.98
CA ASN A 132 29.57 6.68 -1.96
C ASN A 132 29.07 7.61 -0.85
N VAL A 133 28.88 8.89 -1.20
CA VAL A 133 28.44 9.95 -0.29
C VAL A 133 26.93 10.13 -0.35
N ILE A 134 26.29 10.03 0.81
CA ILE A 134 24.85 10.20 1.00
C ILE A 134 24.62 11.55 1.70
N PHE A 135 23.82 12.41 1.08
CA PHE A 135 23.36 13.64 1.73
C PHE A 135 22.05 13.37 2.45
N ALA A 136 22.03 13.54 3.76
CA ALA A 136 20.84 13.34 4.57
C ALA A 136 20.26 14.68 5.02
N LEU A 137 18.92 14.79 4.98
CA LEU A 137 18.14 15.87 5.57
C LEU A 137 17.13 15.32 6.58
N SER A 138 16.93 16.04 7.69
CA SER A 138 16.05 15.61 8.78
C SER A 138 14.57 15.68 8.41
N GLY A 139 14.18 16.59 7.53
CA GLY A 139 12.79 16.72 7.12
C GLY A 139 12.48 17.99 6.35
N LEU A 140 11.32 18.57 6.63
CA LEU A 140 10.84 19.72 5.86
C LEU A 140 11.61 21.00 6.25
N PRO A 141 12.15 21.76 5.27
CA PRO A 141 12.77 23.04 5.52
C PRO A 141 11.81 23.98 6.26
N ASP A 142 12.36 24.81 7.15
CA ASP A 142 11.56 25.77 7.91
C ASP A 142 10.78 26.71 6.96
N GLY A 143 9.51 26.95 7.27
CA GLY A 143 8.59 27.69 6.40
C GLY A 143 7.94 26.89 5.26
N THR A 144 8.34 25.65 4.98
CA THR A 144 7.66 24.79 3.99
C THR A 144 6.52 23.98 4.60
N ARG A 145 5.44 23.77 3.83
CA ARG A 145 4.25 23.00 4.29
C ARG A 145 4.10 21.66 3.57
N ARG A 146 4.68 21.49 2.38
CA ARG A 146 4.51 20.28 1.56
C ARG A 146 5.86 19.62 1.29
N ILE A 147 5.84 18.29 1.20
CA ILE A 147 7.01 17.49 0.80
C ILE A 147 7.48 17.91 -0.60
N ASN A 148 6.55 18.22 -1.51
CA ASN A 148 6.87 18.71 -2.85
C ASN A 148 7.68 20.03 -2.85
N ASP A 149 7.51 20.87 -1.82
CA ASP A 149 8.31 22.09 -1.70
C ASP A 149 9.76 21.75 -1.31
N ALA A 150 9.96 20.77 -0.44
CA ALA A 150 11.29 20.26 -0.09
C ALA A 150 11.98 19.61 -1.30
N ILE A 151 11.28 18.76 -2.04
CA ILE A 151 11.79 18.11 -3.26
C ILE A 151 12.19 19.16 -4.31
N ARG A 152 11.36 20.18 -4.53
CA ARG A 152 11.68 21.28 -5.46
C ARG A 152 12.96 22.02 -5.05
N ILE A 153 13.11 22.35 -3.77
CA ILE A 153 14.31 23.01 -3.25
C ILE A 153 15.54 22.13 -3.46
N MET A 154 15.44 20.81 -3.26
CA MET A 154 16.56 19.89 -3.50
C MET A 154 16.91 19.73 -4.98
N ALA A 155 15.91 19.67 -5.85
CA ALA A 155 16.12 19.66 -7.30
C ALA A 155 16.84 20.93 -7.77
N GLU A 156 16.42 22.11 -7.30
CA GLU A 156 17.10 23.39 -7.60
C GLU A 156 18.57 23.42 -7.15
N LEU A 157 18.93 22.72 -6.08
CA LEU A 157 20.30 22.69 -5.55
C LEU A 157 21.22 21.74 -6.32
N THR A 158 20.66 20.78 -7.06
CA THR A 158 21.41 19.68 -7.71
C THR A 158 21.37 19.77 -9.24
N GLN A 159 20.43 20.53 -9.82
CA GLN A 159 20.19 20.62 -11.27
C GLN A 159 21.41 21.05 -12.12
N GLU A 160 22.35 21.81 -11.56
CA GLU A 160 23.55 22.30 -12.26
C GLU A 160 24.79 21.41 -12.06
N ILE A 161 24.63 20.22 -11.45
CA ILE A 161 25.74 19.33 -11.09
C ILE A 161 25.56 18.02 -11.86
N GLU A 162 26.46 17.77 -12.82
CA GLU A 162 26.39 16.67 -13.79
C GLU A 162 26.42 15.27 -13.12
N SER A 163 27.04 15.15 -11.94
CA SER A 163 27.05 13.93 -11.11
C SER A 163 26.70 14.24 -9.66
N ALA A 164 25.54 14.87 -9.44
CA ALA A 164 25.10 15.23 -8.09
C ALA A 164 24.98 14.00 -7.17
N PRO A 165 25.50 14.04 -5.93
CA PRO A 165 25.30 12.98 -4.95
C PRO A 165 23.81 12.87 -4.60
N ALA A 166 23.37 11.63 -4.33
CA ALA A 166 21.98 11.37 -3.98
C ALA A 166 21.62 12.04 -2.64
N VAL A 167 20.56 12.85 -2.68
CA VAL A 167 20.00 13.53 -1.50
C VAL A 167 18.81 12.73 -0.99
N TYR A 168 18.85 12.39 0.29
CA TYR A 168 17.82 11.63 0.97
C TYR A 168 17.17 12.45 2.10
N LEU A 169 15.84 12.35 2.18
CA LEU A 169 15.10 12.71 3.39
C LEU A 169 15.16 11.52 4.35
N ASP A 170 15.98 11.63 5.39
CA ASP A 170 16.19 10.55 6.36
C ASP A 170 15.96 11.00 7.80
N PRO A 171 14.70 11.25 8.19
CA PRO A 171 14.35 11.62 9.57
C PRO A 171 14.77 10.56 10.59
N MET A 172 14.94 9.30 10.17
CA MET A 172 15.22 8.18 11.07
C MET A 172 16.69 8.12 11.46
N ARG A 173 17.62 8.37 10.54
CA ARG A 173 19.05 8.46 10.88
C ARG A 173 19.36 9.64 11.80
N TYR A 174 18.72 10.79 11.61
CA TYR A 174 18.84 11.92 12.54
C TYR A 174 18.41 11.55 13.97
N LYS A 175 17.27 10.83 14.11
CA LYS A 175 16.81 10.35 15.42
C LYS A 175 17.69 9.25 15.99
N LYS A 176 18.08 8.26 15.17
CA LYS A 176 18.91 7.12 15.57
C LYS A 176 20.24 7.59 16.18
N TYR A 177 20.89 8.55 15.54
CA TYR A 177 22.20 9.05 15.94
C TYR A 177 22.14 10.37 16.73
N ARG A 178 20.94 10.88 17.04
CA ARG A 178 20.72 12.14 17.77
C ARG A 178 21.50 13.31 17.18
N VAL A 179 21.43 13.45 15.86
CA VAL A 179 22.09 14.55 15.14
C VAL A 179 21.31 15.84 15.38
N GLU A 180 21.83 16.69 16.27
CA GLU A 180 21.23 17.98 16.63
C GLU A 180 21.90 19.16 15.91
N ASN A 181 23.15 18.97 15.47
CA ASN A 181 23.95 19.97 14.78
C ASN A 181 24.35 19.51 13.38
N ALA A 182 24.52 20.47 12.48
CA ALA A 182 25.00 20.25 11.13
C ALA A 182 26.04 21.31 10.73
N PRO A 183 26.97 21.00 9.80
CA PRO A 183 27.14 19.69 9.17
C PRO A 183 27.70 18.64 10.13
N THR A 184 27.25 17.40 9.98
CA THR A 184 27.83 16.23 10.68
C THR A 184 28.21 15.19 9.65
N LEU A 185 29.47 14.75 9.65
CA LEU A 185 29.99 13.71 8.76
C LEU A 185 30.10 12.40 9.53
N MET A 186 29.63 11.30 8.94
CA MET A 186 29.58 10.00 9.58
C MET A 186 29.97 8.89 8.61
N LEU A 187 30.82 7.97 9.06
CA LEU A 187 31.04 6.71 8.36
C LEU A 187 30.12 5.64 8.97
N GLU A 188 29.27 5.04 8.14
CA GLU A 188 28.39 3.93 8.50
C GLU A 188 28.88 2.65 7.82
N GLU A 189 29.04 1.57 8.59
CA GLU A 189 29.37 0.23 8.10
C GLU A 189 28.41 -0.78 8.73
N HIS A 190 27.80 -1.64 7.91
CA HIS A 190 26.76 -2.59 8.36
C HIS A 190 25.63 -1.95 9.20
N ASP A 191 25.19 -0.74 8.83
CA ASP A 191 24.14 0.02 9.55
C ASP A 191 24.52 0.37 11.02
N GLN A 192 25.83 0.50 11.29
CA GLN A 192 26.40 1.00 12.55
C GLN A 192 27.35 2.17 12.28
N ALA A 193 27.33 3.19 13.14
CA ALA A 193 28.27 4.29 13.06
C ALA A 193 29.66 3.83 13.52
N VAL A 194 30.65 3.96 12.63
CA VAL A 194 32.06 3.64 12.90
C VAL A 194 32.78 4.84 13.48
N ALA A 195 32.60 6.01 12.85
CA ALA A 195 33.09 7.28 13.35
C ALA A 195 32.18 8.42 12.89
N TRP A 196 32.16 9.52 13.63
CA TRP A 196 31.46 10.75 13.23
C TRP A 196 32.15 11.99 13.77
N VAL A 197 31.99 13.11 13.07
CA VAL A 197 32.58 14.41 13.39
C VAL A 197 31.59 15.52 13.04
N GLU A 198 31.55 16.55 13.88
CA GLU A 198 30.74 17.74 13.64
C GLU A 198 31.60 18.85 12.98
N GLY A 199 31.00 19.66 12.10
CA GLY A 199 31.64 20.82 11.48
C GLY A 199 32.53 20.51 10.26
N VAL A 200 32.76 19.23 9.96
CA VAL A 200 33.57 18.77 8.82
C VAL A 200 32.66 18.23 7.72
N THR A 201 32.96 18.56 6.47
CA THR A 201 32.24 18.07 5.28
C THR A 201 33.11 17.26 4.33
N ASP A 202 34.43 17.18 4.57
CA ASP A 202 35.39 16.46 3.74
C ASP A 202 35.49 14.97 4.17
N PRO A 203 35.10 14.00 3.32
CA PRO A 203 35.21 12.57 3.59
C PRO A 203 36.64 12.10 3.83
N GLN A 204 37.65 12.73 3.19
CA GLN A 204 39.04 12.34 3.36
C GLN A 204 39.52 12.54 4.79
N TRP A 205 38.97 13.55 5.47
CA TRP A 205 39.30 13.87 6.85
C TRP A 205 38.94 12.70 7.79
N ILE A 206 37.72 12.16 7.69
CA ILE A 206 37.27 11.08 8.58
C ILE A 206 37.95 9.75 8.24
N MET A 207 38.25 9.50 6.96
CA MET A 207 38.95 8.28 6.53
C MET A 207 40.38 8.23 7.09
N LYS A 208 41.12 9.33 7.00
CA LYS A 208 42.48 9.43 7.57
C LYS A 208 42.49 9.18 9.08
N LYS A 209 41.46 9.65 9.79
CA LYS A 209 41.32 9.45 11.24
C LYS A 209 41.06 7.98 11.60
N ILE A 210 40.24 7.31 10.81
CA ILE A 210 39.99 5.87 10.98
C ILE A 210 41.23 5.05 10.66
N GLU A 211 42.00 5.40 9.62
CA GLU A 211 43.30 4.77 9.32
C GLU A 211 44.30 4.93 10.47
N GLN A 212 44.20 6.02 11.24
CA GLN A 212 44.98 6.26 12.45
C GLN A 212 44.45 5.50 13.69
N GLY A 213 43.37 4.73 13.53
CA GLY A 213 42.75 3.96 14.60
C GLY A 213 41.74 4.74 15.45
N GLU A 214 41.41 5.98 15.10
CA GLU A 214 40.41 6.79 15.80
C GLU A 214 38.99 6.39 15.35
N THR A 215 38.10 6.11 16.30
CA THR A 215 36.71 5.69 16.04
C THR A 215 35.75 6.39 17.02
N GLY A 216 34.44 6.32 16.75
CA GLY A 216 33.44 7.02 17.57
C GLY A 216 33.35 8.52 17.26
N PHE A 217 33.04 9.33 18.28
CA PHE A 217 32.95 10.78 18.12
C PHE A 217 34.34 11.42 18.07
N LEU A 218 34.67 12.05 16.95
CA LEU A 218 35.96 12.69 16.71
C LEU A 218 35.95 14.19 17.07
N GLY A 219 34.90 14.67 17.74
CA GLY A 219 34.77 16.05 18.20
C GLY A 219 34.14 16.99 17.17
N THR A 220 34.26 18.29 17.45
CA THR A 220 33.71 19.38 16.64
C THR A 220 34.85 20.16 16.01
N HIS A 221 34.92 20.15 14.69
CA HIS A 221 35.97 20.77 13.90
C HIS A 221 35.35 21.63 12.80
N GLY A 222 35.18 22.92 13.08
CA GLY A 222 34.57 23.87 12.14
C GLY A 222 33.25 24.46 12.66
N PRO A 223 32.61 25.32 11.87
CA PRO A 223 31.35 25.94 12.24
C PRO A 223 30.20 24.93 12.18
N ILE A 224 29.36 24.95 13.21
CA ILE A 224 28.14 24.14 13.30
C ILE A 224 26.92 25.02 13.53
N GLU A 225 25.76 24.56 13.08
CA GLU A 225 24.48 25.18 13.35
C GLU A 225 23.43 24.14 13.71
N PRO A 226 22.43 24.48 14.55
CA PRO A 226 21.36 23.56 14.88
C PRO A 226 20.57 23.14 13.65
N VAL A 227 20.18 21.87 13.59
CA VAL A 227 19.29 21.34 12.55
C VAL A 227 17.96 22.09 12.61
N ALA A 228 17.61 22.77 11.51
CA ALA A 228 16.46 23.68 11.47
C ALA A 228 15.18 22.99 10.99
N GLU A 229 15.30 21.90 10.26
CA GLU A 229 14.18 21.15 9.69
C GLU A 229 13.38 20.47 10.80
N LYS A 230 12.05 20.53 10.67
CA LYS A 230 11.19 19.66 11.47
C LYS A 230 11.36 18.23 10.99
N ASN A 231 11.60 17.32 11.93
CA ASN A 231 11.66 15.89 11.64
C ASN A 231 10.36 15.46 10.93
N LEU A 232 10.50 14.88 9.74
CA LEU A 232 9.36 14.57 8.88
C LEU A 232 8.36 13.61 9.56
N MET A 233 8.86 12.67 10.37
CA MET A 233 8.00 11.72 11.08
C MET A 233 7.15 12.40 12.16
N ASP A 234 7.70 13.40 12.85
CA ASP A 234 6.96 14.14 13.87
C ASP A 234 5.90 15.05 13.24
N GLU A 235 6.21 15.64 12.09
CA GLU A 235 5.25 16.43 11.31
C GLU A 235 4.11 15.57 10.79
N ILE A 236 4.41 14.38 10.24
CA ILE A 236 3.39 13.42 9.80
C ILE A 236 2.53 12.98 10.99
N ALA A 237 3.15 12.58 12.10
CA ALA A 237 2.43 12.18 13.31
C ALA A 237 1.52 13.31 13.84
N SER A 238 2.01 14.55 13.84
CA SER A 238 1.23 15.73 14.25
C SER A 238 0.01 15.93 13.35
N ARG A 239 0.19 15.87 12.02
CA ARG A 239 -0.91 15.99 11.06
C ARG A 239 -1.94 14.88 11.22
N LEU A 240 -1.50 13.64 11.43
CA LEU A 240 -2.39 12.50 11.60
C LEU A 240 -3.24 12.61 12.87
N LYS A 241 -2.70 13.18 13.96
CA LYS A 241 -3.45 13.47 15.18
C LYS A 241 -4.53 14.54 15.00
N GLN A 242 -4.36 15.43 14.02
CA GLN A 242 -5.32 16.49 13.71
C GLN A 242 -6.46 16.03 12.78
N ILE A 243 -6.37 14.81 12.22
CA ILE A 243 -7.42 14.27 11.35
C ILE A 243 -8.58 13.79 12.22
N ASP A 244 -9.78 14.32 11.94
CA ASP A 244 -11.02 13.75 12.44
C ASP A 244 -11.37 12.48 11.65
N TRP A 245 -10.91 11.34 12.17
CA TRP A 245 -11.14 10.03 11.58
C TRP A 245 -12.62 9.63 11.62
N ASP A 246 -13.37 10.06 12.63
CA ASP A 246 -14.78 9.72 12.77
C ASP A 246 -15.62 10.46 11.73
N GLN A 247 -15.32 11.73 11.49
CA GLN A 247 -15.92 12.49 10.40
C GLN A 247 -15.58 11.87 9.05
N LYS A 248 -14.31 11.54 8.78
CA LYS A 248 -13.91 10.90 7.52
C LYS A 248 -14.63 9.56 7.30
N LYS A 249 -14.76 8.72 8.33
CA LYS A 249 -15.53 7.47 8.26
C LYS A 249 -16.99 7.71 7.94
N LYS A 250 -17.62 8.73 8.54
CA LYS A 250 -19.01 9.12 8.22
C LYS A 250 -19.15 9.56 6.76
N GLU A 251 -18.24 10.41 6.28
CA GLU A 251 -18.26 10.89 4.90
C GLU A 251 -18.05 9.77 3.87
N VAL A 252 -17.12 8.85 4.13
CA VAL A 252 -16.88 7.68 3.26
C VAL A 252 -18.14 6.81 3.20
N ARG A 253 -18.75 6.49 4.36
CA ARG A 253 -19.99 5.71 4.41
C ARG A 253 -21.14 6.38 3.65
N GLN A 254 -21.26 7.70 3.73
CA GLN A 254 -22.29 8.46 3.02
C GLN A 254 -22.09 8.48 1.49
N ARG A 255 -20.84 8.44 1.03
CA ARG A 255 -20.50 8.49 -0.41
C ARG A 255 -20.34 7.12 -1.06
N TYR A 256 -20.13 6.04 -0.29
CA TYR A 256 -19.82 4.71 -0.80
C TYR A 256 -20.80 4.23 -1.88
N TRP A 257 -22.08 4.06 -1.54
CA TRP A 257 -23.10 3.57 -2.48
C TRP A 257 -23.44 4.54 -3.62
N LYS A 258 -23.19 5.84 -3.43
CA LYS A 258 -23.33 6.85 -4.48
C LYS A 258 -22.24 6.72 -5.54
N ARG A 259 -21.04 6.30 -5.15
CA ARG A 259 -19.88 6.15 -6.04
C ARG A 259 -19.66 4.73 -6.56
N TYR A 260 -20.22 3.73 -5.87
CA TYR A 260 -20.09 2.33 -6.26
C TYR A 260 -20.57 2.11 -7.70
N GLN A 261 -19.73 1.49 -8.51
CA GLN A 261 -20.04 1.11 -9.89
C GLN A 261 -20.62 -0.30 -9.86
N PHE A 262 -21.92 -0.42 -10.13
CA PHE A 262 -22.61 -1.69 -10.15
C PHE A 262 -22.47 -2.35 -11.53
N THR A 263 -22.31 -3.67 -11.54
CA THR A 263 -22.50 -4.48 -12.74
C THR A 263 -23.99 -4.73 -12.92
N ASP A 264 -24.67 -3.77 -13.55
CA ASP A 264 -26.12 -3.88 -13.79
C ASP A 264 -26.39 -4.83 -14.97
N LEU A 265 -27.44 -5.64 -14.84
CA LEU A 265 -27.89 -6.58 -15.88
C LEU A 265 -29.40 -6.41 -16.09
N PRO A 266 -29.89 -6.46 -17.34
CA PRO A 266 -31.31 -6.30 -17.61
C PRO A 266 -32.14 -7.43 -17.01
N THR A 267 -33.41 -7.12 -16.73
CA THR A 267 -34.37 -8.11 -16.24
C THR A 267 -34.75 -9.09 -17.34
N ALA A 268 -34.67 -10.40 -17.04
CA ALA A 268 -35.04 -11.46 -17.96
C ALA A 268 -36.53 -11.37 -18.34
N GLN A 269 -36.82 -11.31 -19.63
CA GLN A 269 -38.19 -11.22 -20.15
C GLN A 269 -38.76 -12.57 -20.56
N LYS A 270 -37.89 -13.56 -20.85
CA LYS A 270 -38.25 -14.91 -21.25
C LYS A 270 -37.31 -15.91 -20.57
N PRO A 271 -37.76 -17.14 -20.27
CA PRO A 271 -36.88 -18.18 -19.79
C PRO A 271 -35.78 -18.48 -20.81
N ARG A 272 -34.55 -18.63 -20.33
CA ARG A 272 -33.42 -19.02 -21.17
C ARG A 272 -32.50 -19.93 -20.39
N ALA A 273 -31.99 -20.96 -21.05
CA ALA A 273 -30.95 -21.81 -20.50
C ALA A 273 -29.83 -22.00 -21.52
N TYR A 274 -28.60 -21.99 -21.05
CA TYR A 274 -27.43 -22.33 -21.86
C TYR A 274 -26.38 -23.01 -20.99
N ALA A 275 -25.56 -23.84 -21.63
CA ALA A 275 -24.49 -24.55 -20.96
C ALA A 275 -23.16 -24.28 -21.66
N PHE A 276 -22.08 -24.26 -20.90
CA PHE A 276 -20.74 -24.12 -21.45
C PHE A 276 -19.72 -24.89 -20.62
N LYS A 277 -18.69 -25.41 -21.29
CA LYS A 277 -17.57 -26.08 -20.64
C LYS A 277 -16.48 -25.05 -20.35
N PRO A 278 -16.11 -24.81 -19.09
CA PRO A 278 -14.98 -23.94 -18.80
C PRO A 278 -13.70 -24.65 -19.23
N LEU A 279 -12.90 -24.00 -20.06
CA LEU A 279 -11.61 -24.51 -20.49
C LEU A 279 -10.53 -23.53 -20.07
N TYR A 280 -9.62 -23.98 -19.22
CA TYR A 280 -8.44 -23.24 -18.84
C TYR A 280 -7.25 -23.75 -19.64
N GLU A 281 -6.46 -22.84 -20.19
CA GLU A 281 -5.20 -23.17 -20.85
C GLU A 281 -4.04 -22.58 -20.05
N ALA A 282 -3.14 -23.45 -19.59
CA ALA A 282 -1.98 -23.05 -18.79
C ALA A 282 -1.06 -22.14 -19.60
N GLN A 283 -0.94 -20.88 -19.18
CA GLN A 283 -0.14 -19.87 -19.89
C GLN A 283 1.37 -20.08 -19.72
N GLN A 284 1.77 -20.85 -18.70
CA GLN A 284 3.15 -21.20 -18.38
C GLN A 284 3.20 -22.57 -17.71
N ASP A 285 4.40 -23.13 -17.59
CA ASP A 285 4.61 -24.34 -16.80
C ASP A 285 4.27 -24.06 -15.33
N ILE A 286 3.45 -24.93 -14.74
CA ILE A 286 3.10 -24.91 -13.32
C ILE A 286 3.96 -25.98 -12.65
N THR A 287 4.71 -25.60 -11.62
CA THR A 287 5.58 -26.51 -10.88
C THR A 287 5.06 -26.76 -9.46
N ASP A 288 5.43 -27.91 -8.90
CA ASP A 288 5.30 -28.16 -7.46
C ASP A 288 6.35 -27.36 -6.65
N ASP A 289 6.35 -27.53 -5.33
CA ASP A 289 7.28 -26.93 -4.38
C ASP A 289 8.73 -27.41 -4.55
N LYS A 290 8.96 -28.47 -5.34
CA LYS A 290 10.28 -29.06 -5.64
C LYS A 290 10.77 -28.69 -7.04
N GLY A 291 10.01 -27.90 -7.79
CA GLY A 291 10.35 -27.47 -9.15
C GLY A 291 10.01 -28.49 -10.24
N ASN A 292 9.30 -29.57 -9.93
CA ASN A 292 8.82 -30.50 -10.95
C ASN A 292 7.60 -29.91 -11.66
N ILE A 293 7.58 -29.97 -12.99
CA ILE A 293 6.44 -29.48 -13.78
C ILE A 293 5.24 -30.42 -13.57
N ILE A 294 4.17 -29.89 -12.97
CA ILE A 294 2.90 -30.58 -12.75
C ILE A 294 1.86 -30.29 -13.85
N VAL A 295 1.95 -29.13 -14.51
CA VAL A 295 1.15 -28.81 -15.69
C VAL A 295 2.04 -28.10 -16.70
N LYS A 296 2.16 -28.63 -17.91
CA LYS A 296 2.93 -27.97 -18.97
C LYS A 296 2.16 -26.79 -19.55
N LYS A 297 2.87 -25.74 -19.97
CA LYS A 297 2.33 -24.65 -20.78
C LYS A 297 1.56 -25.21 -21.98
N GLY A 298 0.42 -24.61 -22.29
CA GLY A 298 -0.50 -25.02 -23.36
C GLY A 298 -1.41 -26.20 -23.00
N THR A 299 -1.26 -26.80 -21.81
CA THR A 299 -2.21 -27.84 -21.35
C THR A 299 -3.58 -27.21 -21.15
N ARG A 300 -4.59 -27.82 -21.78
CA ARG A 300 -6.00 -27.42 -21.66
C ARG A 300 -6.70 -28.33 -20.67
N ILE A 301 -7.27 -27.75 -19.62
CA ILE A 301 -7.91 -28.47 -18.52
C ILE A 301 -9.32 -27.90 -18.34
N ASN A 302 -10.31 -28.78 -18.22
CA ASN A 302 -11.62 -28.42 -17.71
C ASN A 302 -11.63 -28.58 -16.19
N PRO A 303 -11.68 -27.49 -15.40
CA PRO A 303 -11.64 -27.59 -13.94
C PRO A 303 -12.77 -28.46 -13.36
N MET A 304 -13.88 -28.60 -14.08
CA MET A 304 -15.04 -29.37 -13.64
C MET A 304 -14.84 -30.88 -13.70
N GLU A 305 -13.86 -31.37 -14.47
CA GLU A 305 -13.50 -32.79 -14.50
C GLU A 305 -12.69 -33.21 -13.27
N VAL A 306 -11.97 -32.27 -12.66
CA VAL A 306 -11.09 -32.51 -11.52
C VAL A 306 -11.79 -32.15 -10.21
N MET A 307 -12.44 -30.99 -10.16
CA MET A 307 -13.07 -30.47 -8.96
C MET A 307 -14.31 -29.63 -9.32
N PRO A 308 -15.46 -30.28 -9.58
CA PRO A 308 -16.70 -29.55 -9.85
C PRO A 308 -17.13 -28.77 -8.59
N PRO A 309 -17.59 -27.52 -8.72
CA PRO A 309 -18.03 -26.75 -7.58
C PRO A 309 -19.32 -27.32 -6.99
N THR A 310 -19.40 -27.36 -5.66
CA THR A 310 -20.57 -27.84 -4.90
C THR A 310 -21.56 -26.72 -4.56
N PHE A 311 -21.47 -25.59 -5.25
CA PHE A 311 -22.31 -24.42 -5.02
C PHE A 311 -23.11 -24.04 -6.26
N ALA A 312 -24.22 -23.34 -6.04
CA ALA A 312 -24.98 -22.64 -7.06
C ALA A 312 -24.95 -21.13 -6.78
N LEU A 313 -24.84 -20.32 -7.82
CA LEU A 313 -24.93 -18.87 -7.72
C LEU A 313 -26.34 -18.44 -8.11
N ILE A 314 -26.99 -17.66 -7.26
CA ILE A 314 -28.29 -17.03 -7.53
C ILE A 314 -28.01 -15.55 -7.74
N VAL A 315 -28.11 -15.08 -8.98
CA VAL A 315 -27.82 -13.70 -9.38
C VAL A 315 -29.13 -12.96 -9.64
N PHE A 316 -29.33 -11.80 -9.04
CA PHE A 316 -30.59 -11.05 -9.11
C PHE A 316 -30.37 -9.55 -8.89
N ASN A 317 -31.36 -8.71 -9.21
CA ASN A 317 -31.32 -7.29 -8.86
C ASN A 317 -31.96 -7.07 -7.48
N GLY A 318 -31.13 -6.76 -6.48
CA GLY A 318 -31.56 -6.51 -5.11
C GLY A 318 -32.33 -5.20 -4.89
N SER A 319 -32.39 -4.33 -5.90
CA SER A 319 -33.27 -3.16 -5.89
C SER A 319 -34.69 -3.46 -6.37
N GLU A 320 -34.92 -4.62 -6.99
CA GLU A 320 -36.22 -5.01 -7.54
C GLU A 320 -36.91 -6.05 -6.63
N PRO A 321 -37.99 -5.70 -5.90
CA PRO A 321 -38.61 -6.61 -4.94
C PRO A 321 -39.03 -7.97 -5.53
N LYS A 322 -39.53 -7.97 -6.77
CA LYS A 322 -39.94 -9.19 -7.48
C LYS A 322 -38.74 -10.11 -7.76
N GLN A 323 -37.57 -9.56 -8.08
CA GLN A 323 -36.36 -10.35 -8.25
C GLN A 323 -35.83 -10.90 -6.93
N VAL A 324 -35.95 -10.14 -5.84
CA VAL A 324 -35.58 -10.64 -4.50
C VAL A 324 -36.43 -11.85 -4.12
N GLU A 325 -37.74 -11.81 -4.38
CA GLU A 325 -38.65 -12.94 -4.15
C GLU A 325 -38.31 -14.14 -5.03
N ALA A 326 -38.02 -13.91 -6.32
CA ALA A 326 -37.56 -14.96 -7.23
C ALA A 326 -36.24 -15.59 -6.72
N ALA A 327 -35.29 -14.77 -6.27
CA ALA A 327 -34.02 -15.23 -5.73
C ALA A 327 -34.21 -16.13 -4.50
N ILE A 328 -35.11 -15.77 -3.58
CA ILE A 328 -35.44 -16.60 -2.41
C ILE A 328 -35.99 -17.97 -2.84
N LYS A 329 -36.96 -17.99 -3.77
CA LYS A 329 -37.52 -19.24 -4.33
C LYS A 329 -36.45 -20.11 -4.98
N MET A 330 -35.62 -19.51 -5.83
CA MET A 330 -34.49 -20.19 -6.47
C MET A 330 -33.48 -20.69 -5.44
N GLY A 331 -33.22 -19.91 -4.39
CA GLY A 331 -32.35 -20.28 -3.28
C GLY A 331 -32.83 -21.54 -2.56
N HIS A 332 -34.13 -21.64 -2.26
CA HIS A 332 -34.72 -22.84 -1.67
C HIS A 332 -34.62 -24.06 -2.58
N LEU A 333 -34.91 -23.90 -3.88
CA LEU A 333 -34.86 -25.02 -4.82
C LEU A 333 -33.43 -25.51 -5.03
N TYR A 334 -32.51 -24.64 -5.46
CA TYR A 334 -31.12 -25.01 -5.71
C TYR A 334 -30.41 -25.44 -4.42
N GLY A 335 -30.86 -24.92 -3.26
CA GLY A 335 -30.41 -25.30 -1.93
C GLY A 335 -30.62 -26.78 -1.58
N GLN A 336 -31.55 -27.48 -2.26
CA GLN A 336 -31.76 -28.92 -2.06
C GLN A 336 -30.57 -29.76 -2.54
N LYS A 337 -29.79 -29.25 -3.50
CA LYS A 337 -28.67 -29.98 -4.13
C LYS A 337 -27.33 -29.27 -3.98
N TYR A 338 -27.31 -27.95 -3.86
CA TYR A 338 -26.09 -27.15 -3.86
C TYR A 338 -26.07 -26.19 -2.68
N ARG A 339 -24.87 -25.81 -2.23
CA ARG A 339 -24.73 -24.64 -1.35
C ARG A 339 -25.00 -23.37 -2.16
N THR A 340 -26.03 -22.61 -1.83
CA THR A 340 -26.38 -21.40 -2.58
C THR A 340 -25.56 -20.18 -2.14
N LYS A 341 -25.22 -19.33 -3.11
CA LYS A 341 -24.63 -18.01 -2.88
C LYS A 341 -25.47 -16.96 -3.60
N PHE A 342 -25.87 -15.93 -2.89
CA PHE A 342 -26.72 -14.87 -3.41
C PHE A 342 -25.86 -13.71 -3.88
N ILE A 343 -26.07 -13.26 -5.11
CA ILE A 343 -25.29 -12.21 -5.75
C ILE A 343 -26.25 -11.15 -6.30
N THR A 344 -26.14 -9.93 -5.82
CA THR A 344 -26.96 -8.81 -6.28
C THR A 344 -26.24 -7.97 -7.33
N THR A 345 -26.92 -7.63 -8.42
CA THR A 345 -26.38 -6.71 -9.46
C THR A 345 -26.34 -5.28 -8.95
N THR A 346 -27.39 -4.87 -8.24
CA THR A 346 -27.61 -3.49 -7.78
C THR A 346 -28.28 -3.50 -6.41
N ILE A 347 -28.06 -2.45 -5.63
CA ILE A 347 -28.88 -2.14 -4.44
C ILE A 347 -29.35 -0.68 -4.48
N PRO A 348 -30.42 -0.32 -3.73
CA PRO A 348 -30.83 1.07 -3.61
C PRO A 348 -29.66 1.95 -3.13
N ARG A 349 -29.35 3.00 -3.90
CA ARG A 349 -28.22 3.90 -3.57
C ARG A 349 -28.53 4.77 -2.36
N ASP A 350 -29.78 5.21 -2.24
CA ASP A 350 -30.26 5.96 -1.09
C ASP A 350 -30.42 5.00 0.11
N ASN A 351 -29.70 5.30 1.19
CA ASN A 351 -29.58 4.42 2.37
C ASN A 351 -29.06 3.01 2.05
N GLY A 352 -28.14 2.87 1.09
CA GLY A 352 -27.65 1.56 0.62
C GLY A 352 -27.17 0.60 1.70
N TRP A 353 -26.61 1.09 2.82
CA TRP A 353 -26.24 0.23 3.95
C TRP A 353 -27.45 -0.45 4.60
N LYS A 354 -28.53 0.30 4.85
CA LYS A 354 -29.77 -0.24 5.39
C LYS A 354 -30.44 -1.16 4.39
N ALA A 355 -30.44 -0.80 3.11
CA ALA A 355 -30.99 -1.63 2.05
C ALA A 355 -30.25 -2.96 1.90
N TYR A 356 -28.92 -2.95 1.94
CA TYR A 356 -28.07 -4.15 1.91
C TYR A 356 -28.34 -5.06 3.11
N GLN A 357 -28.37 -4.49 4.32
CA GLN A 357 -28.68 -5.24 5.54
C GLN A 357 -30.09 -5.86 5.47
N SER A 358 -31.08 -5.08 5.03
CA SER A 358 -32.46 -5.55 4.92
C SER A 358 -32.59 -6.67 3.87
N LEU A 359 -31.77 -6.63 2.82
CA LEU A 359 -31.71 -7.65 1.80
C LEU A 359 -31.13 -8.97 2.34
N GLU A 360 -30.04 -8.93 3.10
CA GLU A 360 -29.47 -10.11 3.76
C GLU A 360 -30.44 -10.71 4.78
N GLU A 361 -31.09 -9.87 5.59
CA GLU A 361 -32.11 -10.31 6.57
C GLU A 361 -33.30 -10.99 5.87
N LYS A 362 -33.79 -10.44 4.75
CA LYS A 362 -34.91 -11.02 3.99
C LYS A 362 -34.53 -12.34 3.30
N ILE A 363 -33.30 -12.46 2.82
CA ILE A 363 -32.80 -13.68 2.15
C ILE A 363 -32.40 -14.76 3.17
N GLY A 364 -32.00 -14.37 4.39
CA GLY A 364 -31.51 -15.29 5.42
C GLY A 364 -30.09 -15.82 5.14
N HIS A 365 -29.38 -15.25 4.16
CA HIS A 365 -28.01 -15.60 3.79
C HIS A 365 -27.21 -14.36 3.41
N PRO A 366 -25.86 -14.41 3.53
CA PRO A 366 -25.00 -13.36 3.01
C PRO A 366 -25.25 -13.11 1.52
N VAL A 367 -25.30 -11.83 1.16
CA VAL A 367 -25.43 -11.37 -0.23
C VAL A 367 -24.07 -10.82 -0.66
N TYR A 368 -23.72 -10.98 -1.93
CA TYR A 368 -22.48 -10.45 -2.50
C TYR A 368 -22.80 -9.50 -3.65
N LEU A 369 -21.95 -8.53 -3.92
CA LEU A 369 -22.10 -7.66 -5.09
C LEU A 369 -21.55 -8.34 -6.35
N LEU A 370 -22.31 -8.33 -7.44
CA LEU A 370 -21.83 -8.82 -8.73
C LEU A 370 -20.59 -8.05 -9.16
N GLN A 371 -19.61 -8.78 -9.68
CA GLN A 371 -18.38 -8.23 -10.24
C GLN A 371 -18.35 -8.49 -11.75
N ASP A 372 -17.80 -7.57 -12.54
CA ASP A 372 -17.77 -7.66 -14.01
C ASP A 372 -17.15 -8.97 -14.50
N HIS A 373 -16.03 -9.39 -13.92
CA HIS A 373 -15.35 -10.63 -14.30
C HIS A 373 -16.23 -11.87 -14.10
N LEU A 374 -17.10 -11.86 -13.07
CA LEU A 374 -18.00 -12.97 -12.78
C LEU A 374 -19.14 -13.01 -13.80
N ALA A 375 -19.71 -11.85 -14.13
CA ALA A 375 -20.73 -11.72 -15.16
C ALA A 375 -20.19 -12.19 -16.52
N GLN A 376 -18.97 -11.78 -16.88
CA GLN A 376 -18.28 -12.21 -18.10
C GLN A 376 -18.00 -13.71 -18.10
N THR A 377 -17.46 -14.27 -17.01
CA THR A 377 -17.12 -15.70 -16.92
C THR A 377 -18.33 -16.60 -17.17
N PHE A 378 -19.50 -16.23 -16.64
CA PHE A 378 -20.73 -17.00 -16.80
C PHE A 378 -21.59 -16.53 -17.98
N HIS A 379 -21.10 -15.56 -18.77
CA HIS A 379 -21.82 -14.93 -19.87
C HIS A 379 -23.22 -14.45 -19.48
N LEU A 380 -23.40 -13.96 -18.24
CA LEU A 380 -24.70 -13.50 -17.73
C LEU A 380 -25.23 -12.38 -18.61
N GLN A 381 -26.46 -12.56 -19.13
CA GLN A 381 -27.10 -11.56 -19.99
C GLN A 381 -28.30 -10.93 -19.31
N ASN A 382 -29.05 -11.71 -18.55
CA ASN A 382 -30.23 -11.22 -17.83
C ASN A 382 -30.32 -11.80 -16.42
N VAL A 383 -31.05 -11.11 -15.54
CA VAL A 383 -31.34 -11.55 -14.17
C VAL A 383 -32.85 -11.53 -13.88
N PRO A 384 -33.38 -12.34 -12.96
CA PRO A 384 -32.68 -13.29 -12.11
C PRO A 384 -32.16 -14.53 -12.87
N ALA A 385 -31.01 -15.04 -12.43
CA ALA A 385 -30.33 -16.17 -13.03
C ALA A 385 -29.75 -17.13 -11.97
N ALA A 386 -29.77 -18.42 -12.27
CA ALA A 386 -29.06 -19.44 -11.50
C ALA A 386 -27.90 -20.00 -12.33
N VAL A 387 -26.73 -20.11 -11.71
CA VAL A 387 -25.55 -20.78 -12.26
C VAL A 387 -25.25 -22.00 -11.42
N SER A 388 -25.18 -23.17 -12.02
CA SER A 388 -24.85 -24.42 -11.32
C SER A 388 -23.96 -25.32 -12.17
N ALA A 389 -23.21 -26.21 -11.50
CA ALA A 389 -22.42 -27.23 -12.17
C ALA A 389 -23.26 -28.49 -12.42
N GLU A 390 -23.42 -28.87 -13.68
CA GLU A 390 -24.13 -30.09 -14.08
C GLU A 390 -23.23 -30.96 -14.95
N GLY A 391 -22.71 -32.04 -14.36
CA GLY A 391 -21.66 -32.83 -15.00
C GLY A 391 -20.38 -32.01 -15.15
N GLN A 392 -19.85 -31.92 -16.37
CA GLN A 392 -18.58 -31.25 -16.68
C GLN A 392 -18.78 -29.86 -17.32
N GLN A 393 -19.93 -29.23 -17.09
CA GLN A 393 -20.29 -27.93 -17.65
C GLN A 393 -21.04 -27.07 -16.63
N PHE A 394 -20.93 -25.75 -16.78
CA PHE A 394 -21.82 -24.83 -16.11
C PHE A 394 -23.11 -24.72 -16.90
N VAL A 395 -24.23 -24.71 -16.19
CA VAL A 395 -25.54 -24.42 -16.76
C VAL A 395 -26.05 -23.13 -16.12
N VAL A 396 -26.36 -22.17 -16.97
CA VAL A 396 -26.96 -20.89 -16.59
C VAL A 396 -28.42 -20.92 -17.00
N ARG A 397 -29.31 -20.58 -16.07
CA ARG A 397 -30.74 -20.47 -16.32
C ARG A 397 -31.24 -19.10 -15.88
N GLU A 398 -31.80 -18.34 -16.82
CA GLU A 398 -32.39 -17.02 -16.61
C GLU A 398 -33.91 -17.17 -16.61
N TYR A 399 -34.58 -16.50 -15.65
CA TYR A 399 -36.02 -16.63 -15.44
C TYR A 399 -36.68 -15.26 -15.36
N PRO A 400 -37.85 -15.05 -15.97
CA PRO A 400 -38.59 -13.83 -15.69
C PRO A 400 -39.06 -13.83 -14.23
N PRO A 401 -38.99 -12.69 -13.50
CA PRO A 401 -39.21 -12.66 -12.05
C PRO A 401 -40.61 -13.11 -11.60
N GLU A 402 -41.60 -12.99 -12.49
CA GLU A 402 -43.03 -13.18 -12.20
C GLU A 402 -43.58 -14.52 -12.69
N THR A 403 -42.74 -15.40 -13.26
CA THR A 403 -43.28 -16.59 -13.93
C THR A 403 -43.40 -17.78 -12.98
N ASP A 404 -44.48 -18.56 -13.12
CA ASP A 404 -44.63 -19.91 -12.56
C ASP A 404 -43.64 -20.94 -13.16
N LEU A 405 -42.84 -20.50 -14.14
CA LEU A 405 -41.73 -21.22 -14.75
C LEU A 405 -40.43 -21.10 -13.94
N LEU A 406 -40.48 -20.45 -12.77
CA LEU A 406 -39.47 -20.69 -11.75
C LEU A 406 -39.53 -22.19 -11.42
N PRO A 407 -38.39 -22.91 -11.50
CA PRO A 407 -38.35 -24.36 -11.42
C PRO A 407 -38.88 -24.93 -10.10
#